data_AF-A0A183K7F8-F1
#
_entry.id   AF-A0A183K7F8-F1
#
_cell.length_a   1.000
_cell.length_b   1.000
_cell.length_c   1.000
_cell.angle_alpha   90.00
_cell.angle_beta   90.00
_cell.angle_gamma   90.00
#
_symmetry.space_group_name_H-M   'P 1'
#
loop_
_entity.id
_entity.type
_entity.pdbx_description
1 polymer ?
#
loop_
_entity_poly.entity_id
_entity_poly.type
_entity_poly.pdbx_seq_one_letter_code
_entity_poly.pdbx_strand_id
1 'polypeptide(L)'
;MWETARVLQTAAEMRRYNLEVLEISETHRTQVGQQRLASGKLLLYPSHEEENAPQTQEVALMLSKQAQNALIGCESHGPRIIKASFKTKKEGIPMNIIQCYAPTNDYNEDAKDRFYDRLQSIVEKCATKDLTILMIDFNAKVGTDNTGYEDIMGRHELGERNENGGDLQTYVPSINR
;
A
#
# COMPACT_ATOMS: atom_id res chain seq x y z
N MET A 1 3.85 -13.84 -13.95
CA MET A 1 2.57 -14.58 -13.83
C MET A 1 2.41 -14.99 -12.38
N TRP A 2 1.59 -14.29 -11.58
CA TRP A 2 1.30 -14.74 -10.21
C TRP A 2 0.39 -15.97 -10.28
N GLU A 3 1.02 -17.14 -10.18
CA GLU A 3 0.39 -18.45 -10.35
C GLU A 3 -0.73 -18.65 -9.32
N THR A 4 -1.80 -19.35 -9.73
CA THR A 4 -2.92 -19.73 -8.86
C THR A 4 -2.45 -20.36 -7.54
N ALA A 5 -1.33 -21.09 -7.58
CA ALA A 5 -0.67 -21.65 -6.40
C ALA A 5 -0.24 -20.58 -5.37
N ARG A 6 0.38 -19.48 -5.81
CA ARG A 6 0.79 -18.37 -4.92
C ARG A 6 -0.42 -17.69 -4.29
N VAL A 7 -1.50 -17.46 -5.05
CA VAL A 7 -2.76 -16.91 -4.51
C VAL A 7 -3.31 -17.77 -3.37
N LEU A 8 -3.34 -19.09 -3.59
CA LEU A 8 -3.86 -20.04 -2.61
C LEU A 8 -2.98 -20.10 -1.36
N GLN A 9 -1.66 -20.07 -1.52
CA GLN A 9 -0.72 -20.01 -0.40
C GLN A 9 -0.90 -18.72 0.40
N THR A 10 -0.96 -17.56 -0.26
CA THR A 10 -1.21 -16.27 0.40
C THR A 10 -2.56 -16.25 1.12
N ALA A 11 -3.61 -16.82 0.53
CA ALA A 11 -4.92 -16.94 1.16
C ALA A 11 -4.92 -17.89 2.38
N ALA A 12 -4.00 -18.87 2.41
CA ALA A 12 -3.79 -19.75 3.54
C ALA A 12 -3.02 -19.04 4.66
N GLU A 13 -1.97 -18.28 4.35
CA GLU A 13 -1.23 -17.47 5.33
C GLU A 13 -2.10 -16.37 5.95
N MET A 14 -2.91 -15.67 5.14
CA MET A 14 -3.91 -14.71 5.64
C MET A 14 -4.84 -15.36 6.68
N ARG A 15 -5.25 -16.61 6.44
CA ARG A 15 -6.08 -17.38 7.39
C ARG A 15 -5.28 -17.79 8.62
N ARG A 16 -4.03 -18.25 8.45
CA ARG A 16 -3.15 -18.71 9.52
C ARG A 16 -2.86 -17.61 10.53
N TYR A 17 -2.60 -16.40 10.05
CA TYR A 17 -2.35 -15.22 10.88
C TYR A 17 -3.62 -14.45 11.27
N ASN A 18 -4.81 -14.95 10.91
CA ASN A 18 -6.10 -14.32 11.20
C ASN A 18 -6.17 -12.84 10.77
N LEU A 19 -5.70 -12.56 9.56
CA LEU A 19 -5.67 -11.22 8.99
C LEU A 19 -6.99 -10.89 8.30
N GLU A 20 -7.47 -9.66 8.49
CA GLU A 20 -8.68 -9.14 7.85
C GLU A 20 -8.38 -8.46 6.50
N VAL A 21 -7.23 -7.79 6.44
CA VAL A 21 -6.68 -7.13 5.25
C VAL A 21 -5.24 -7.58 5.11
N LEU A 22 -4.85 -7.99 3.91
CA LEU A 22 -3.49 -8.35 3.58
C LEU A 22 -3.06 -7.59 2.32
N GLU A 23 -1.97 -6.86 2.42
CA GLU A 23 -1.30 -6.20 1.31
C GLU A 23 -0.42 -7.21 0.56
N ILE A 24 -0.40 -7.10 -0.77
CA ILE A 24 0.46 -7.87 -1.65
C ILE A 24 1.11 -6.93 -2.65
N SER A 25 2.45 -6.88 -2.65
CA SER A 25 3.24 -6.16 -3.64
C SER A 25 3.80 -7.12 -4.70
N GLU A 26 4.28 -6.58 -5.83
CA GLU A 26 4.84 -7.31 -6.97
C GLU A 26 3.92 -8.40 -7.55
N THR A 27 2.60 -8.12 -7.63
CA THR A 27 1.63 -9.12 -8.09
C THR A 27 1.78 -9.49 -9.58
N HIS A 28 2.47 -8.66 -10.34
CA HIS A 28 2.73 -8.80 -11.76
C HIS A 28 1.52 -9.23 -12.60
N ARG A 29 0.36 -8.58 -12.40
CA ARG A 29 -0.91 -8.92 -13.06
C ARG A 29 -1.31 -7.95 -14.17
N THR A 30 -1.87 -8.49 -15.24
CA THR A 30 -2.47 -7.74 -16.36
C THR A 30 -4.00 -7.60 -16.23
N GLN A 31 -4.60 -8.22 -15.22
CA GLN A 31 -6.04 -8.11 -14.95
C GLN A 31 -6.30 -6.95 -13.99
N VAL A 32 -7.28 -6.12 -14.35
CA VAL A 32 -7.76 -5.01 -13.54
C VAL A 32 -9.06 -5.31 -12.82
N GLY A 33 -9.29 -4.61 -11.71
CA GLY A 33 -10.53 -4.69 -10.95
C GLY A 33 -10.45 -5.68 -9.79
N GLN A 34 -11.44 -6.55 -9.67
CA GLN A 34 -11.62 -7.39 -8.48
C GLN A 34 -11.74 -8.87 -8.83
N GLN A 35 -11.17 -9.74 -8.00
CA GLN A 35 -11.31 -11.18 -8.12
C GLN A 35 -11.79 -11.80 -6.80
N ARG A 36 -12.90 -12.55 -6.84
CA ARG A 36 -13.35 -13.35 -5.70
C ARG A 36 -12.75 -14.75 -5.77
N LEU A 37 -12.12 -15.19 -4.68
CA LEU A 37 -11.61 -16.55 -4.54
C LEU A 37 -12.72 -17.51 -4.12
N ALA A 38 -12.55 -18.81 -4.39
CA ALA A 38 -13.47 -19.85 -3.93
C ALA A 38 -13.64 -19.87 -2.40
N SER A 39 -12.64 -19.38 -1.66
CA SER A 39 -12.70 -19.21 -0.19
C SER A 39 -13.59 -18.04 0.27
N GLY A 40 -14.14 -17.25 -0.65
CA GLY A 40 -14.94 -16.06 -0.36
C GLY A 40 -14.13 -14.79 -0.10
N LYS A 41 -12.79 -14.86 -0.09
CA LYS A 41 -11.90 -13.69 -0.03
C LYS A 41 -11.97 -12.87 -1.33
N LEU A 42 -11.77 -11.57 -1.23
CA LEU A 42 -11.77 -10.65 -2.36
C LEU A 42 -10.35 -10.10 -2.56
N LEU A 43 -9.85 -10.17 -3.79
CA LEU A 43 -8.64 -9.49 -4.22
C LEU A 43 -9.04 -8.21 -4.96
N LEU A 44 -8.49 -7.09 -4.54
CA LEU A 44 -8.59 -5.80 -5.19
C LEU A 44 -7.27 -5.47 -5.87
N TYR A 45 -7.33 -5.13 -7.15
CA TYR A 45 -6.20 -4.62 -7.92
C TYR A 45 -6.48 -3.17 -8.33
N PRO A 46 -5.45 -2.35 -8.54
CA PRO A 46 -5.66 -1.05 -9.14
C PRO A 46 -6.32 -1.22 -10.51
N SER A 47 -7.25 -0.31 -10.82
CA SER A 47 -7.94 -0.28 -12.11
C SER A 47 -7.13 0.59 -13.07
N HIS A 48 -7.23 0.33 -14.38
CA HIS A 48 -6.55 1.16 -15.38
C HIS A 48 -7.23 2.53 -15.48
N GLU A 49 -6.46 3.61 -15.43
CA GLU A 49 -6.92 4.95 -15.83
C GLU A 49 -6.84 5.13 -17.37
N GLU A 50 -5.97 4.38 -18.06
CA GLU A 50 -5.75 4.47 -19.52
C GLU A 50 -5.92 3.12 -20.23
N GLU A 51 -6.67 3.14 -21.34
CA GLU A 51 -7.19 1.96 -22.05
C GLU A 51 -6.14 1.14 -22.85
N ASN A 52 -4.89 1.63 -23.00
CA ASN A 52 -3.99 1.13 -24.06
C ASN A 52 -2.52 0.85 -23.68
N ALA A 53 -2.16 0.75 -22.41
CA ALA A 53 -0.81 0.31 -22.00
C ALA A 53 -0.90 -0.98 -21.17
N PRO A 54 -0.11 -2.04 -21.47
CA PRO A 54 0.01 -3.20 -20.60
C PRO A 54 0.80 -2.81 -19.34
N GLN A 55 0.15 -2.06 -18.45
CA GLN A 55 0.72 -1.76 -17.15
C GLN A 55 0.47 -2.95 -16.25
N THR A 56 1.57 -3.51 -15.76
CA THR A 56 1.51 -4.61 -14.82
C THR A 56 1.12 -4.02 -13.46
N GLN A 57 0.05 -4.52 -12.86
CA GLN A 57 -0.36 -4.14 -11.51
C GLN A 57 0.67 -4.66 -10.51
N GLU A 58 1.19 -3.77 -9.68
CA GLU A 58 2.25 -4.09 -8.74
C GLU A 58 1.74 -4.18 -7.30
N VAL A 59 0.54 -3.69 -7.01
CA VAL A 59 -0.07 -3.80 -5.69
C VAL A 59 -1.43 -4.49 -5.75
N ALA A 60 -1.83 -5.13 -4.65
CA ALA A 60 -3.16 -5.68 -4.47
C ALA A 60 -3.51 -5.81 -2.98
N LEU A 61 -4.79 -5.65 -2.66
CA LEU A 61 -5.34 -5.92 -1.33
C LEU A 61 -6.15 -7.21 -1.34
N MET A 62 -5.84 -8.14 -0.44
CA MET A 62 -6.68 -9.31 -0.15
C MET A 62 -7.52 -9.04 1.09
N LEU A 63 -8.84 -9.16 0.96
CA LEU A 63 -9.83 -8.86 1.98
C LEU A 63 -10.57 -10.12 2.42
N SER A 64 -10.72 -10.26 3.74
CA SER A 64 -11.65 -11.22 4.34
C SER A 64 -13.10 -10.86 4.01
N LYS A 65 -14.04 -11.73 4.36
CA LYS A 65 -15.48 -11.42 4.22
C LYS A 65 -15.91 -10.28 5.14
N GLN A 66 -15.31 -10.15 6.32
CA GLN A 66 -15.63 -9.08 7.26
C GLN A 66 -15.09 -7.73 6.76
N ALA A 67 -13.86 -7.68 6.27
CA ALA A 67 -13.31 -6.47 5.67
C ALA A 67 -14.09 -6.06 4.40
N GLN A 68 -14.53 -7.03 3.58
CA GLN A 68 -15.42 -6.76 2.45
C GLN A 68 -16.73 -6.08 2.86
N ASN A 69 -17.37 -6.54 3.94
CA ASN A 69 -18.62 -5.95 4.42
C ASN A 69 -18.43 -4.54 4.98
N ALA A 70 -17.20 -4.20 5.39
CA ALA A 70 -16.84 -2.87 5.85
C ALA A 70 -16.36 -1.96 4.70
N LEU A 71 -16.04 -2.49 3.52
CA LEU A 71 -15.50 -1.71 2.41
C LEU A 71 -16.53 -0.66 1.94
N ILE A 72 -16.14 0.60 1.96
CA ILE A 72 -16.91 1.74 1.47
C ILE A 72 -16.60 1.95 -0.02
N GLY A 73 -15.33 1.88 -0.39
CA GLY A 73 -14.87 2.15 -1.75
C GLY A 73 -13.39 1.85 -1.92
N CYS A 74 -12.96 1.73 -3.17
CA CYS A 74 -11.57 1.53 -3.54
C CYS A 74 -11.23 2.42 -4.74
N GLU A 75 -10.09 3.08 -4.67
CA GLU A 75 -9.57 3.97 -5.70
C GLU A 75 -8.17 3.49 -6.10
N SER A 76 -7.90 3.51 -7.40
CA SER A 76 -6.57 3.26 -7.95
C SER A 76 -5.91 4.56 -8.34
N HIS A 77 -4.61 4.66 -8.07
CA HIS A 77 -3.83 5.85 -8.35
C HIS A 77 -2.56 5.44 -9.10
N GLY A 78 -2.75 4.88 -10.31
CA GLY A 78 -1.69 4.24 -11.09
C GLY A 78 -1.43 2.78 -10.65
N PRO A 79 -0.41 2.12 -11.22
CA PRO A 79 -0.17 0.68 -11.00
C PRO A 79 0.42 0.35 -9.62
N ARG A 80 0.94 1.37 -8.93
CA ARG A 80 1.71 1.27 -7.68
C ARG A 80 0.97 1.74 -6.45
N ILE A 81 -0.23 2.34 -6.57
CA ILE A 81 -0.96 2.89 -5.43
C ILE A 81 -2.44 2.48 -5.50
N ILE A 82 -2.94 1.90 -4.42
CA ILE A 82 -4.36 1.60 -4.21
C ILE A 82 -4.79 2.13 -2.85
N LYS A 83 -5.93 2.83 -2.81
CA LYS A 83 -6.56 3.30 -1.59
C LYS A 83 -7.88 2.58 -1.40
N ALA A 84 -8.09 1.99 -0.23
CA ALA A 84 -9.36 1.38 0.15
C ALA A 84 -9.88 2.02 1.44
N SER A 85 -11.15 2.42 1.43
CA SER A 85 -11.82 3.03 2.58
C SER A 85 -12.79 2.04 3.21
N PHE A 86 -12.79 1.95 4.54
CA PHE A 86 -13.56 1.00 5.32
C PHE A 86 -14.37 1.72 6.41
N LYS A 87 -15.58 1.22 6.66
CA LYS A 87 -16.41 1.62 7.78
C LYS A 87 -15.82 1.06 9.07
N THR A 88 -15.62 1.91 10.06
CA THR A 88 -15.23 1.46 11.40
C THR A 88 -16.45 1.34 12.32
N LYS A 89 -16.25 0.77 13.51
CA LYS A 89 -17.27 0.77 14.56
C LYS A 89 -17.55 2.17 15.12
N LYS A 90 -16.62 3.11 14.96
CA LYS A 90 -16.78 4.49 15.41
C LYS A 90 -17.53 5.26 14.33
N GLU A 91 -18.75 5.66 14.64
CA GLU A 91 -19.61 6.35 13.70
C GLU A 91 -18.98 7.65 13.18
N GLY A 92 -19.11 7.89 11.87
CA GLY A 92 -18.57 9.07 11.21
C GLY A 92 -17.05 9.09 11.01
N ILE A 93 -16.32 8.03 11.42
CA ILE A 93 -14.86 7.90 11.27
C ILE A 93 -14.56 6.66 10.42
N PRO A 94 -14.40 6.81 9.10
CA PRO A 94 -13.89 5.74 8.26
C PRO A 94 -12.40 5.52 8.51
N MET A 95 -11.92 4.35 8.07
CA MET A 95 -10.50 4.00 8.02
C MET A 95 -10.07 3.94 6.55
N ASN A 96 -9.00 4.64 6.19
CA ASN A 96 -8.38 4.57 4.87
C ASN A 96 -7.12 3.70 4.98
N ILE A 97 -6.98 2.72 4.10
CA ILE A 97 -5.73 1.98 3.90
C ILE A 97 -5.20 2.40 2.53
N ILE A 98 -4.02 3.00 2.52
CA ILE A 98 -3.29 3.34 1.30
C ILE A 98 -2.15 2.35 1.20
N GLN A 99 -2.22 1.48 0.21
CA GLN A 99 -1.13 0.58 -0.11
C GLN A 99 -0.36 1.15 -1.30
N CYS A 100 0.97 1.21 -1.19
CA CYS A 100 1.80 1.44 -2.36
C CYS A 100 3.15 0.73 -2.37
N TYR A 101 3.71 0.62 -3.58
CA TYR A 101 5.02 0.04 -3.84
C TYR A 101 5.96 1.13 -4.37
N ALA A 102 6.94 1.52 -3.57
CA ALA A 102 7.84 2.61 -3.92
C ALA A 102 8.71 2.26 -5.14
N PRO A 103 9.05 3.25 -6.00
CA PRO A 103 10.07 3.08 -7.02
C PRO A 103 11.38 2.52 -6.45
N THR A 104 12.06 1.66 -7.20
CA THR A 104 13.41 1.21 -6.84
C THR A 104 14.44 2.30 -7.13
N ASN A 105 15.67 2.15 -6.62
CA ASN A 105 16.76 3.11 -6.85
C ASN A 105 17.07 3.35 -8.35
N ASP A 106 16.73 2.39 -9.22
CA ASP A 106 17.00 2.46 -10.66
C ASP A 106 16.04 3.40 -11.41
N TYR A 107 14.98 3.89 -10.76
CA TYR A 107 14.09 4.89 -11.33
C TYR A 107 14.78 6.26 -11.38
N ASN A 108 14.51 7.04 -12.44
CA ASN A 108 14.96 8.43 -12.48
C ASN A 108 14.25 9.27 -11.41
N GLU A 109 14.93 10.33 -10.96
CA GLU A 109 14.46 11.21 -9.89
C GLU A 109 13.09 11.83 -10.20
N ASP A 110 12.86 12.29 -11.45
CA ASP A 110 11.55 12.85 -11.84
C ASP A 110 10.39 11.85 -11.64
N ALA A 111 10.64 10.55 -11.83
CA ALA A 111 9.63 9.51 -11.62
C ALA A 111 9.41 9.23 -10.13
N LYS A 112 10.46 9.31 -9.30
CA LYS A 112 10.36 9.22 -7.85
C LYS A 112 9.57 10.41 -7.30
N ASP A 113 9.90 11.63 -7.71
CA ASP A 113 9.23 12.85 -7.30
C ASP A 113 7.74 12.80 -7.63
N ARG A 114 7.38 12.45 -8.87
CA ARG A 114 5.98 12.28 -9.28
C ARG A 114 5.24 11.24 -8.43
N PHE A 115 5.91 10.18 -8.00
CA PHE A 115 5.31 9.17 -7.14
C PHE A 115 5.04 9.72 -5.74
N TYR A 116 6.02 10.38 -5.11
CA TYR A 116 5.86 10.96 -3.78
C TYR A 116 4.87 12.12 -3.76
N ASP A 117 4.84 12.98 -4.78
CA ASP A 117 3.84 14.03 -4.95
C ASP A 117 2.42 13.45 -5.07
N ARG A 118 2.26 12.39 -5.86
CA ARG A 118 0.97 11.69 -6.00
C ARG A 118 0.55 11.09 -4.66
N LEU A 119 1.46 10.45 -3.95
CA LEU A 119 1.20 9.84 -2.65
C LEU A 119 0.80 10.90 -1.60
N GLN A 120 1.56 11.99 -1.51
CA GLN A 120 1.26 13.14 -0.67
C GLN A 120 -0.16 13.67 -0.94
N SER A 121 -0.52 13.88 -2.21
CA SER A 121 -1.87 14.34 -2.58
C SER A 121 -2.98 13.39 -2.14
N ILE A 122 -2.75 12.07 -2.16
CA ILE A 122 -3.74 11.07 -1.72
C ILE A 122 -3.90 11.12 -0.20
N VAL A 123 -2.80 11.25 0.54
CA VAL A 123 -2.80 11.37 2.00
C VAL A 123 -3.52 12.65 2.43
N GLU A 124 -3.21 13.79 1.80
CA GLU A 124 -3.83 15.09 2.09
C GLU A 124 -5.33 15.14 1.77
N LYS A 125 -5.80 14.34 0.80
CA LYS A 125 -7.23 14.19 0.51
C LYS A 125 -7.98 13.34 1.54
N CYS A 126 -7.28 12.60 2.40
CA CYS A 126 -7.91 11.88 3.49
C CYS A 126 -8.26 12.87 4.61
N ALA A 127 -9.51 12.88 5.09
CA ALA A 127 -9.91 13.85 6.10
C ALA A 127 -9.15 13.59 7.40
N THR A 128 -8.71 14.65 8.10
CA THR A 128 -7.94 14.55 9.36
C THR A 128 -8.64 13.75 10.46
N LYS A 129 -9.98 13.67 10.41
CA LYS A 129 -10.78 12.87 11.34
C LYS A 129 -10.78 11.37 11.03
N ASP A 130 -10.46 10.99 9.79
CA ASP A 130 -10.43 9.62 9.33
C ASP A 130 -9.16 8.94 9.87
N LEU A 131 -9.22 7.65 10.13
CA LEU A 131 -8.03 6.88 10.47
C LEU A 131 -7.31 6.48 9.19
N THR A 132 -6.15 7.04 8.90
CA THR A 132 -5.37 6.67 7.71
C THR A 132 -4.20 5.77 8.09
N ILE A 133 -4.12 4.61 7.45
CA ILE A 133 -3.00 3.67 7.55
C ILE A 133 -2.31 3.67 6.19
N LEU A 134 -1.06 4.13 6.18
CA LEU A 134 -0.19 4.08 5.02
C LEU A 134 0.66 2.81 5.14
N MET A 135 0.41 1.82 4.28
CA MET A 135 1.15 0.56 4.24
C MET A 135 1.98 0.53 2.95
N ILE A 136 3.30 0.43 3.10
CA ILE A 136 4.20 0.63 1.98
C ILE A 136 5.39 -0.31 2.09
N ASP A 137 5.76 -0.89 0.95
CA ASP A 137 7.11 -1.36 0.74
C ASP A 137 7.95 -0.24 0.11
N PHE A 138 8.76 0.41 0.94
CA PHE A 138 9.57 1.55 0.53
C PHE A 138 10.90 1.12 -0.12
N ASN A 139 11.24 -0.18 -0.10
CA ASN A 139 12.58 -0.64 -0.44
C ASN A 139 13.69 0.17 0.30
N ALA A 140 13.37 0.70 1.48
CA ALA A 140 14.20 1.60 2.24
C ALA A 140 14.93 0.85 3.34
N LYS A 141 16.18 1.25 3.58
CA LYS A 141 16.93 0.97 4.79
C LYS A 141 17.18 2.32 5.43
N VAL A 142 16.55 2.61 6.56
CA VAL A 142 16.77 3.87 7.28
C VAL A 142 17.95 3.78 8.25
N GLY A 143 18.42 2.57 8.57
CA GLY A 143 19.61 2.33 9.40
C GLY A 143 19.32 2.50 10.90
N THR A 144 20.35 2.43 11.76
CA THR A 144 20.16 2.49 13.22
C THR A 144 20.22 3.90 13.80
N ASP A 145 20.79 4.87 13.06
CA ASP A 145 20.88 6.25 13.50
C ASP A 145 19.56 6.97 13.29
N ASN A 146 18.87 7.24 14.40
CA ASN A 146 17.60 7.94 14.43
C ASN A 146 17.72 9.35 15.03
N THR A 147 18.92 9.92 15.11
CA THR A 147 19.15 11.25 15.68
C THR A 147 18.34 12.30 14.91
N GLY A 148 17.42 13.00 15.60
CA GLY A 148 16.51 13.98 15.00
C GLY A 148 15.24 13.38 14.35
N TYR A 149 15.06 12.06 14.41
CA TYR A 149 13.91 11.31 13.89
C TYR A 149 13.31 10.37 14.94
N GLU A 150 13.60 10.57 16.22
CA GLU A 150 13.24 9.67 17.31
C GLU A 150 11.72 9.47 17.46
N ASP A 151 10.94 10.49 17.10
CA ASP A 151 9.48 10.47 17.18
C ASP A 151 8.82 9.63 16.07
N ILE A 152 9.55 9.34 14.98
CA ILE A 152 9.03 8.65 13.80
C ILE A 152 9.78 7.34 13.48
N MET A 153 10.95 7.13 14.07
CA MET A 153 11.86 6.03 13.74
C MET A 153 12.52 5.43 14.98
N GLY A 154 12.47 4.09 15.06
CA GLY A 154 13.19 3.30 16.07
C GLY A 154 14.63 2.95 15.67
N ARG A 155 15.41 2.39 16.61
CA ARG A 155 16.84 2.07 16.43
C ARG A 155 17.15 0.61 16.04
N HIS A 156 16.14 -0.16 15.66
CA HIS A 156 16.24 -1.62 15.54
C HIS A 156 16.45 -2.12 14.09
N GLU A 157 16.73 -1.23 13.15
CA GLU A 157 16.99 -1.64 11.77
C GLU A 157 18.37 -2.31 11.58
N LEU A 158 18.51 -3.01 10.46
CA LEU A 158 19.74 -3.71 10.08
C LEU A 158 20.38 -3.06 8.86
N GLY A 159 21.68 -2.79 8.95
CA GLY A 159 22.50 -2.26 7.86
C GLY A 159 22.60 -0.74 7.84
N GLU A 160 23.31 -0.22 6.84
CA GLU A 160 23.48 1.22 6.63
C GLU A 160 22.29 1.80 5.86
N ARG A 161 22.02 3.09 6.11
CA ARG A 161 20.96 3.83 5.44
C ARG A 161 21.24 3.91 3.93
N ASN A 162 20.26 3.52 3.11
CA ASN A 162 20.32 3.72 1.66
C ASN A 162 19.61 5.03 1.26
N GLU A 163 19.71 5.41 -0.02
CA GLU A 163 19.09 6.64 -0.56
C GLU A 163 17.59 6.70 -0.27
N ASN A 164 16.85 5.62 -0.58
CA ASN A 164 15.43 5.50 -0.24
C ASN A 164 15.13 5.68 1.26
N GLY A 165 16.06 5.31 2.14
CA GLY A 165 15.96 5.56 3.58
C GLY A 165 16.04 7.05 3.93
N GLY A 166 16.88 7.82 3.24
CA GLY A 166 16.92 9.27 3.37
C GLY A 166 15.63 9.93 2.87
N ASP A 167 15.10 9.47 1.74
CA ASP A 167 13.84 9.96 1.18
C ASP A 167 12.69 9.67 2.14
N LEU A 168 12.63 8.45 2.68
CA LEU A 168 11.60 8.06 3.65
C LEU A 168 11.65 8.89 4.93
N GLN A 169 12.84 9.15 5.48
CA GLN A 169 13.01 9.99 6.66
C GLN A 169 12.55 11.43 6.42
N THR A 170 12.66 11.93 5.19
CA THR A 170 12.19 13.27 4.81
C THR A 170 10.68 13.29 4.56
N TYR A 171 10.14 12.22 4.00
CA TYR A 171 8.72 12.09 3.64
C TYR A 171 7.79 11.88 4.85
N VAL A 172 8.14 11.00 5.80
CA VAL A 172 7.25 10.72 6.95
C VAL A 172 6.88 11.99 7.76
N PRO A 173 7.80 12.94 8.01
CA PRO A 173 7.45 14.23 8.61
C PRO A 173 6.54 15.11 7.76
N SER A 174 6.51 14.99 6.43
CA SER A 174 5.67 15.84 5.56
C SER A 174 4.20 15.46 5.60
N ILE A 175 3.89 14.20 5.92
CA ILE A 175 2.52 13.68 6.00
C ILE A 175 1.90 13.72 7.41
N ASN A 176 2.71 13.96 8.44
CA ASN A 176 2.28 14.02 9.85
C ASN A 176 2.01 15.46 10.35
N ARG A 177 1.85 16.44 9.44
CA ARG A 177 1.59 17.86 9.79
C ARG A 177 0.12 18.22 9.83
#